data_AF-A0A9E6VM65-F1
#
_entry.id   AF-A0A9E6VM65-F1
#
_cell.length_a   1.000
_cell.length_b   1.000
_cell.length_c   1.000
_cell.angle_alpha   90.00
_cell.angle_beta   90.00
_cell.angle_gamma   90.00
#
_symmetry.space_group_name_H-M   'P 1'
#
loop_
_entity.id
_entity.type
_entity.pdbx_description
1 polymer ?
#
loop_
_entity_poly.entity_id
_entity_poly.type
_entity_poly.pdbx_seq_one_letter_code
_entity_poly.pdbx_strand_id
1 'polypeptide(L)'
;MATKIINPEKEVPTPEQVSTELRDLLARQAKLVAEQAKLDEEQRQIARETAAARRDDDRKTQVDALISGSAYEPPADTRDRMAALAKRRSLINDAIHELAMLIREERTKASRLVVQEFQPEQTALAKEFYQHLVKAIAVHRRFGHMKQRLERAGVDTSGLQDFGRDLLGHPNHRTDHAAYALRYALRFGHLKPADVPEGYL
;
A
#
# COMPACT_ATOMS: atom_id res chain seq x y z
N MET A 1 -29.98 20.85 -10.87
CA MET A 1 -29.65 19.61 -10.12
C MET A 1 -28.71 20.02 -9.00
N ALA A 2 -29.07 19.74 -7.75
CA ALA A 2 -28.23 20.09 -6.61
C ALA A 2 -26.95 19.26 -6.66
N THR A 3 -25.80 19.92 -6.76
CA THR A 3 -24.48 19.30 -6.60
C THR A 3 -24.45 18.70 -5.20
N LYS A 4 -24.53 17.38 -5.08
CA LYS A 4 -24.37 16.70 -3.80
C LYS A 4 -22.94 16.97 -3.38
N ILE A 5 -22.76 17.88 -2.41
CA ILE A 5 -21.45 18.28 -1.90
C ILE A 5 -20.73 17.00 -1.50
N ILE A 6 -19.64 16.69 -2.19
CA ILE A 6 -18.69 15.65 -1.80
C ILE A 6 -18.14 16.12 -0.46
N ASN A 7 -18.34 15.35 0.61
CA ASN A 7 -17.96 15.77 1.95
C ASN A 7 -16.45 15.54 2.13
N PRO A 8 -15.60 16.59 2.07
CA PRO A 8 -14.15 16.42 2.19
C PRO A 8 -13.72 15.98 3.60
N GLU A 9 -14.66 15.96 4.55
CA GLU A 9 -14.44 15.63 5.96
C GLU A 9 -14.90 14.22 6.32
N LYS A 10 -15.31 13.39 5.33
CA LYS A 10 -15.70 12.00 5.62
C LYS A 10 -14.49 11.26 6.20
N GLU A 11 -14.63 10.81 7.44
CA GLU A 11 -13.61 10.03 8.13
C GLU A 11 -13.30 8.76 7.32
N VAL A 12 -12.00 8.50 7.09
CA VAL A 12 -11.54 7.32 6.37
C VAL A 12 -11.30 6.21 7.39
N PRO A 13 -12.09 5.12 7.39
CA PRO A 13 -11.90 4.05 8.35
C PRO A 13 -10.59 3.31 8.05
N THR A 14 -9.91 2.84 9.09
CA THR A 14 -8.74 1.97 8.93
C THR A 14 -9.16 0.57 8.51
N PRO A 15 -8.30 -0.20 7.83
CA PRO A 15 -8.59 -1.59 7.46
C PRO A 15 -9.02 -2.47 8.64
N GLU A 16 -8.49 -2.21 9.84
CA GLU A 16 -8.83 -2.92 11.07
C GLU A 16 -10.24 -2.61 11.56
N GLN A 17 -10.76 -1.41 11.30
CA GLN A 17 -12.12 -1.04 11.67
C GLN A 17 -13.16 -1.77 10.80
N VAL A 18 -12.80 -2.12 9.56
CA VAL A 18 -13.70 -2.78 8.60
C VAL A 18 -13.55 -4.31 8.53
N SER A 19 -12.44 -4.88 9.01
CA SER A 19 -12.23 -6.35 9.06
C SER A 19 -11.98 -6.84 10.49
N THR A 20 -12.91 -7.64 11.01
CA THR A 20 -12.76 -8.34 12.30
C THR A 20 -11.60 -9.35 12.25
N GLU A 21 -11.47 -10.07 11.14
CA GLU A 21 -10.40 -11.06 10.95
C GLU A 21 -9.02 -10.41 11.01
N LEU A 22 -8.84 -9.24 10.39
CA LEU A 22 -7.57 -8.51 10.46
C LEU A 22 -7.23 -8.12 11.90
N ARG A 23 -8.20 -7.66 12.68
CA ARG A 23 -7.99 -7.33 14.11
C ARG A 23 -7.58 -8.57 14.89
N ASP A 24 -8.22 -9.69 14.67
CA ASP A 24 -7.92 -10.94 15.36
C ASP A 24 -6.53 -11.47 15.00
N LEU A 25 -6.13 -11.39 13.73
CA LEU A 25 -4.78 -11.77 13.28
C LEU A 25 -3.70 -10.87 13.89
N LEU A 26 -3.92 -9.55 13.93
CA LEU A 26 -3.00 -8.60 14.58
C LEU A 26 -2.89 -8.87 16.08
N ALA A 27 -4.01 -9.16 16.75
CA ALA A 27 -4.02 -9.52 18.17
C ALA A 27 -3.26 -10.83 18.43
N ARG A 28 -3.40 -11.85 17.56
CA ARG A 28 -2.63 -13.10 17.65
C ARG A 28 -1.14 -12.87 17.44
N GLN A 29 -0.76 -12.05 16.45
CA GLN A 29 0.64 -11.69 16.22
C GLN A 29 1.24 -10.98 17.45
N ALA A 30 0.53 -10.02 18.05
CA ALA A 30 0.97 -9.32 19.25
C ALA A 30 1.20 -10.28 20.43
N LYS A 31 0.32 -11.29 20.60
CA LYS A 31 0.50 -12.33 21.63
C LYS A 31 1.75 -13.17 21.39
N LEU A 32 2.02 -13.58 20.15
CA LEU A 32 3.22 -14.37 19.82
C LEU A 32 4.51 -13.57 19.99
N VAL A 33 4.52 -12.28 19.63
CA VAL A 33 5.67 -11.39 19.86
C VAL A 33 5.93 -11.23 21.36
N ALA A 34 4.88 -11.09 22.18
CA ALA A 34 5.01 -11.04 23.64
C ALA A 34 5.52 -12.37 24.21
N GLU A 35 5.08 -13.51 23.68
CA GLU A 35 5.58 -14.83 24.07
C GLU A 35 7.07 -15.02 23.69
N GLN A 36 7.47 -14.58 22.49
CA GLN A 36 8.87 -14.59 22.05
C GLN A 36 9.76 -13.78 23.00
N ALA A 37 9.33 -12.59 23.41
CA ALA A 37 10.06 -11.74 24.35
C ALA A 37 10.24 -12.41 25.73
N LYS A 38 9.25 -13.18 26.20
CA LYS A 38 9.37 -13.97 27.42
C LYS A 38 10.41 -15.08 27.29
N LEU A 39 10.40 -15.81 26.17
CA LEU A 39 11.41 -16.87 25.92
C LEU A 39 12.82 -16.30 25.83
N ASP A 40 12.99 -15.12 25.23
CA ASP A 40 14.29 -14.45 25.16
C ASP A 40 14.80 -14.04 26.56
N GLU A 41 13.91 -13.61 27.46
CA GLU A 41 14.28 -13.31 28.84
C GLU A 41 14.58 -14.59 29.64
N GLU A 42 13.81 -15.67 29.46
CA GLU A 42 14.10 -16.98 30.07
C GLU A 42 15.46 -17.53 29.61
N GLN A 43 15.78 -17.41 28.32
CA GLN A 43 17.09 -17.80 27.79
C GLN A 43 18.23 -16.98 28.43
N ARG A 44 18.03 -15.66 28.60
CA ARG A 44 19.01 -14.79 29.27
C ARG A 44 19.16 -15.15 30.74
N GLN A 45 18.06 -15.46 31.43
CA GLN A 45 18.08 -15.84 32.83
C GLN A 45 18.85 -17.15 33.03
N ILE A 46 18.56 -18.20 32.24
CA ILE A 46 19.30 -19.46 32.29
C ILE A 46 20.79 -19.24 31.99
N ALA A 47 21.13 -18.41 31.00
CA ALA A 47 22.52 -18.08 30.69
C ALA A 47 23.22 -17.36 31.86
N ARG A 48 22.53 -16.43 32.54
CA ARG A 48 23.05 -15.73 33.74
C ARG A 48 23.21 -16.67 34.93
N GLU A 49 22.23 -17.52 35.21
CA GLU A 49 22.27 -18.50 36.30
C GLU A 49 23.40 -19.51 36.07
N THR A 50 23.56 -19.99 34.83
CA THR A 50 24.69 -20.85 34.45
C THR A 50 26.02 -20.11 34.60
N ALA A 51 26.10 -18.83 34.22
CA ALA A 51 27.29 -18.01 34.40
C ALA A 51 27.62 -17.70 35.87
N ALA A 52 26.60 -17.59 36.74
CA ALA A 52 26.76 -17.37 38.17
C ALA A 52 27.18 -18.65 38.91
N ALA A 53 26.53 -19.79 38.61
CA ALA A 53 26.90 -21.10 39.15
C ALA A 53 28.34 -21.49 38.78
N ARG A 54 28.83 -21.05 37.60
CA ARG A 54 30.22 -21.22 37.16
C ARG A 54 31.27 -20.56 38.07
N ARG A 55 30.90 -19.61 38.94
CA ARG A 55 31.87 -18.91 39.81
C ARG A 55 32.25 -19.69 41.07
N ASP A 56 31.37 -20.57 41.56
CA ASP A 56 31.56 -21.23 42.86
C ASP A 56 31.94 -22.73 42.76
N ASP A 57 31.47 -23.50 41.77
CA ASP A 57 31.69 -24.97 41.72
C ASP A 57 32.53 -25.50 40.53
N ASP A 58 32.75 -24.72 39.46
CA ASP A 58 33.26 -25.25 38.17
C ASP A 58 34.78 -25.10 37.94
N ARG A 59 35.51 -24.44 38.84
CA ARG A 59 36.93 -24.12 38.59
C ARG A 59 37.78 -25.39 38.43
N LYS A 60 37.49 -26.45 39.19
CA LYS A 60 38.21 -27.72 39.13
C LYS A 60 37.89 -28.49 37.83
N THR A 61 36.62 -28.57 37.47
CA THR A 61 36.14 -29.23 36.24
C THR A 61 36.63 -28.54 34.97
N GLN A 62 36.70 -27.20 34.97
CA GLN A 62 37.27 -26.43 33.86
C GLN A 62 38.79 -26.59 33.74
N VAL A 63 39.50 -26.65 34.88
CA VAL A 63 40.94 -26.93 34.91
C VAL A 63 41.22 -28.35 34.39
N ASP A 64 40.42 -29.34 34.80
CA ASP A 64 40.55 -30.73 34.31
C ASP A 64 40.22 -30.85 32.81
N ALA A 65 39.24 -30.10 32.30
CA ALA A 65 38.93 -30.02 30.86
C ALA A 65 40.06 -29.36 30.04
N LEU A 66 40.68 -28.29 30.58
CA LEU A 66 41.86 -27.63 30.01
C LEU A 66 43.09 -28.53 29.98
N ILE A 67 43.31 -29.32 31.03
CA ILE A 67 44.43 -30.28 31.12
C ILE A 67 44.21 -31.47 30.18
N SER A 68 42.97 -31.94 30.02
CA SER A 68 42.62 -33.08 29.17
C SER A 68 42.41 -32.73 27.69
N GLY A 69 42.40 -31.44 27.33
CA GLY A 69 42.15 -30.98 25.95
C GLY A 69 40.70 -31.20 25.48
N SER A 70 39.76 -31.36 26.41
CA SER A 70 38.34 -31.60 26.10
C SER A 70 37.54 -30.30 26.16
N ALA A 71 36.54 -30.17 25.28
CA ALA A 71 35.59 -29.06 25.37
C ALA A 71 34.66 -29.29 26.56
N TYR A 72 34.58 -28.31 27.46
CA TYR A 72 33.65 -28.36 28.58
C TYR A 72 32.20 -28.47 28.07
N GLU A 73 31.46 -29.41 28.62
CA GLU A 73 30.07 -29.67 28.29
C GLU A 73 29.16 -29.23 29.46
N PRO A 74 28.19 -28.33 29.24
CA PRO A 74 27.26 -27.93 30.30
C PRO A 74 26.39 -29.11 30.76
N PRO A 75 25.82 -29.05 31.99
CA PRO A 75 24.95 -30.08 32.52
C PRO A 75 23.81 -30.43 31.56
N ALA A 76 23.46 -31.71 31.48
CA ALA A 76 22.43 -32.21 30.56
C ALA A 76 21.08 -31.47 30.72
N ASP A 77 20.66 -31.21 31.96
CA ASP A 77 19.41 -30.47 32.26
C ASP A 77 19.42 -29.05 31.65
N THR A 78 20.52 -28.30 31.79
CA THR A 78 20.65 -26.96 31.20
C THR A 78 20.62 -27.02 29.67
N ARG A 79 21.31 -28.01 29.08
CA ARG A 79 21.35 -28.23 27.63
C ARG A 79 19.97 -28.55 27.07
N ASP A 80 19.24 -29.43 27.73
CA ASP A 80 17.89 -29.85 27.32
C ASP A 80 16.87 -28.70 27.44
N ARG A 81 16.94 -27.92 28.52
CA ARG A 81 16.11 -26.71 28.69
C ARG A 81 16.40 -25.66 27.60
N MET A 82 17.67 -25.38 27.32
CA MET A 82 18.05 -24.44 26.27
C MET A 82 17.61 -24.92 24.88
N ALA A 83 17.74 -26.23 24.60
CA ALA A 83 17.27 -26.83 23.35
C ALA A 83 15.74 -26.74 23.20
N ALA A 84 14.99 -26.99 24.28
CA ALA A 84 13.53 -26.85 24.30
C ALA A 84 13.09 -25.39 24.04
N LEU A 85 13.72 -24.42 24.69
CA LEU A 85 13.47 -22.99 24.47
C LEU A 85 13.81 -22.57 23.04
N ALA A 86 14.94 -23.02 22.50
CA ALA A 86 15.34 -22.73 21.13
C ALA A 86 14.33 -23.30 20.11
N LYS A 87 13.87 -24.53 20.32
CA LYS A 87 12.83 -25.15 19.49
C LYS A 87 11.51 -24.39 19.56
N ARG A 88 11.07 -24.01 20.76
CA ARG A 88 9.84 -23.22 20.93
C ARG A 88 9.95 -21.86 20.24
N ARG A 89 11.09 -21.18 20.37
CA ARG A 89 11.36 -19.90 19.69
C ARG A 89 11.31 -20.05 18.17
N SER A 90 11.89 -21.11 17.61
CA SER A 90 11.79 -21.40 16.18
C SER A 90 10.33 -21.51 15.73
N LEU A 91 9.52 -22.30 16.44
CA LEU A 91 8.10 -22.47 16.13
C LEU A 91 7.31 -21.14 16.20
N ILE A 92 7.64 -20.28 17.17
CA ILE A 92 7.02 -18.95 17.28
C ILE A 92 7.43 -18.05 16.11
N ASN A 93 8.70 -18.08 15.70
CA ASN A 93 9.16 -17.32 14.54
C ASN A 93 8.43 -17.76 13.26
N ASP A 94 8.32 -19.06 13.05
CA ASP A 94 7.60 -19.63 11.91
C ASP A 94 6.13 -19.21 11.94
N ALA A 95 5.47 -19.30 13.10
CA ALA A 95 4.07 -18.86 13.27
C ALA A 95 3.88 -17.35 13.04
N ILE A 96 4.83 -16.50 13.47
CA ILE A 96 4.79 -15.05 13.21
C ILE A 96 4.95 -14.78 11.71
N HIS A 97 5.81 -15.52 11.03
CA HIS A 97 6.02 -15.38 9.58
C HIS A 97 4.74 -15.73 8.79
N GLU A 98 4.12 -16.87 9.11
CA GLU A 98 2.85 -17.29 8.50
C GLU A 98 1.72 -16.28 8.79
N LEU A 99 1.61 -15.79 10.03
CA LEU A 99 0.64 -14.75 10.37
C LEU A 99 0.87 -13.45 9.59
N ALA A 100 2.12 -13.05 9.33
CA ALA A 100 2.41 -11.85 8.57
C ALA A 100 1.86 -11.95 7.12
N MET A 101 1.94 -13.14 6.51
CA MET A 101 1.35 -13.39 5.19
C MET A 101 -0.17 -13.29 5.22
N LEU A 102 -0.83 -13.93 6.20
CA LEU A 102 -2.29 -13.85 6.38
C LEU A 102 -2.76 -12.41 6.64
N ILE A 103 -2.05 -11.65 7.48
CA ILE A 103 -2.33 -10.23 7.76
C ILE A 103 -2.24 -9.41 6.48
N ARG A 104 -1.23 -9.65 5.63
CA ARG A 104 -1.07 -8.92 4.36
C ARG A 104 -2.24 -9.18 3.41
N GLU A 105 -2.65 -10.44 3.27
CA GLU A 105 -3.80 -10.82 2.43
C GLU A 105 -5.09 -10.18 2.95
N GLU A 106 -5.34 -10.29 4.24
CA GLU A 106 -6.57 -9.79 4.84
C GLU A 106 -6.61 -8.25 4.83
N ARG A 107 -5.47 -7.59 5.06
CA ARG A 107 -5.34 -6.13 4.89
C ARG A 107 -5.66 -5.71 3.46
N THR A 108 -5.24 -6.47 2.46
CA THR A 108 -5.58 -6.18 1.05
C THR A 108 -7.09 -6.26 0.81
N LYS A 109 -7.77 -7.27 1.37
CA LYS A 109 -9.23 -7.40 1.27
C LYS A 109 -9.94 -6.26 2.00
N ALA A 110 -9.54 -5.97 3.23
CA ALA A 110 -10.09 -4.89 4.04
C ALA A 110 -9.92 -3.52 3.36
N SER A 111 -8.75 -3.24 2.77
CA SER A 111 -8.52 -2.02 2.00
C SER A 111 -9.46 -1.89 0.80
N ARG A 112 -9.82 -3.00 0.13
CA ARG A 112 -10.81 -2.96 -0.95
C ARG A 112 -12.20 -2.57 -0.45
N LEU A 113 -12.60 -3.02 0.75
CA LEU A 113 -13.87 -2.62 1.36
C LEU A 113 -13.88 -1.12 1.66
N VAL A 114 -12.78 -0.58 2.22
CA VAL A 114 -12.64 0.87 2.42
C VAL A 114 -12.79 1.60 1.08
N VAL A 115 -12.04 1.21 0.05
CA VAL A 115 -12.11 1.86 -1.28
C VAL A 115 -13.52 1.80 -1.89
N GLN A 116 -14.22 0.66 -1.76
CA GLN A 116 -15.59 0.51 -2.25
C GLN A 116 -16.55 1.51 -1.61
N GLU A 117 -16.35 1.88 -0.35
CA GLU A 117 -17.16 2.88 0.34
C GLU A 117 -17.04 4.28 -0.28
N PHE A 118 -15.88 4.60 -0.86
CA PHE A 118 -15.60 5.89 -1.53
C PHE A 118 -15.85 5.85 -3.05
N GLN A 119 -16.18 4.68 -3.61
CA GLN A 119 -16.45 4.53 -5.05
C GLN A 119 -17.54 5.50 -5.57
N PRO A 120 -18.66 5.74 -4.85
CA PRO A 120 -19.66 6.71 -5.30
C PRO A 120 -19.13 8.15 -5.37
N GLU A 121 -18.30 8.54 -4.41
CA GLU A 121 -17.69 9.88 -4.35
C GLU A 121 -16.67 10.07 -5.47
N GLN A 122 -15.79 9.09 -5.67
CA GLN A 122 -14.86 9.06 -6.79
C GLN A 122 -15.59 9.13 -8.14
N THR A 123 -16.73 8.44 -8.26
CA THR A 123 -17.54 8.48 -9.47
C THR A 123 -18.16 9.86 -9.69
N ALA A 124 -18.63 10.53 -8.63
CA ALA A 124 -19.17 11.89 -8.71
C ALA A 124 -18.08 12.90 -9.11
N LEU A 125 -16.91 12.84 -8.47
CA LEU A 125 -15.74 13.65 -8.80
C LEU A 125 -15.28 13.44 -10.24
N ALA A 126 -15.23 12.19 -10.70
CA ALA A 126 -14.86 11.88 -12.08
C ALA A 126 -15.86 12.50 -13.08
N LYS A 127 -17.16 12.38 -12.82
CA LYS A 127 -18.20 13.02 -13.66
C LYS A 127 -18.02 14.53 -13.74
N GLU A 128 -17.82 15.18 -12.59
CA GLU A 128 -17.58 16.62 -12.53
C GLU A 128 -16.31 17.01 -13.32
N PHE A 129 -15.20 16.33 -13.07
CA PHE A 129 -13.94 16.53 -13.79
C PHE A 129 -14.12 16.43 -15.31
N TYR A 130 -14.75 15.36 -15.78
CA TYR A 130 -14.95 15.15 -17.22
C TYR A 130 -15.92 16.16 -17.85
N GLN A 131 -16.93 16.65 -17.11
CA GLN A 131 -17.78 17.74 -17.58
C GLN A 131 -16.99 19.05 -17.76
N HIS A 132 -16.06 19.35 -16.87
CA HIS A 132 -15.16 20.49 -17.04
C HIS A 132 -14.19 20.29 -18.21
N LEU A 133 -13.66 19.07 -18.37
CA LEU A 133 -12.78 18.73 -19.47
C LEU A 133 -13.48 18.91 -20.84
N VAL A 134 -14.75 18.49 -20.96
CA VAL A 134 -15.56 18.73 -22.17
C VAL A 134 -15.62 20.21 -22.53
N LYS A 135 -15.85 21.08 -21.53
CA LYS A 135 -15.91 22.54 -21.75
C LYS A 135 -14.55 23.08 -22.21
N ALA A 136 -13.46 22.62 -21.60
CA ALA A 136 -12.11 23.00 -21.99
C ALA A 136 -11.79 22.56 -23.44
N ILE A 137 -12.14 21.33 -23.81
CA ILE A 137 -11.98 20.79 -25.17
C ILE A 137 -12.80 21.62 -26.17
N ALA A 138 -14.03 22.02 -25.83
CA ALA A 138 -14.84 22.87 -26.70
C ALA A 138 -14.22 24.27 -26.93
N VAL A 139 -13.56 24.86 -25.91
CA VAL A 139 -12.79 26.11 -26.07
C VAL A 139 -11.58 25.89 -26.97
N HIS A 140 -10.81 24.84 -26.72
CA HIS A 140 -9.60 24.51 -27.49
C HIS A 140 -9.92 24.19 -28.96
N ARG A 141 -11.03 23.51 -29.21
CA ARG A 141 -11.56 23.27 -30.57
C ARG A 141 -11.83 24.58 -31.32
N ARG A 142 -12.48 25.56 -30.64
CA ARG A 142 -12.75 26.89 -31.22
C ARG A 142 -11.46 27.64 -31.53
N PHE A 143 -10.44 27.53 -30.68
CA PHE A 143 -9.11 28.05 -30.97
C PHE A 143 -8.51 27.41 -32.23
N GLY A 144 -8.59 26.09 -32.38
CA GLY A 144 -8.17 25.40 -33.60
C GLY A 144 -8.88 25.90 -34.87
N HIS A 145 -10.20 26.09 -34.81
CA HIS A 145 -10.98 26.65 -35.92
C HIS A 145 -10.56 28.08 -36.25
N MET A 146 -10.32 28.92 -35.23
CA MET A 146 -9.82 30.28 -35.43
C MET A 146 -8.44 30.27 -36.10
N LYS A 147 -7.51 29.44 -35.62
CA LYS A 147 -6.17 29.29 -36.20
C LYS A 147 -6.24 28.86 -37.66
N GLN A 148 -7.03 27.83 -37.98
CA GLN A 148 -7.24 27.36 -39.36
C GLN A 148 -7.83 28.46 -40.26
N ARG A 149 -8.75 29.28 -39.75
CA ARG A 149 -9.31 30.41 -40.51
C ARG A 149 -8.27 31.47 -40.85
N LEU A 150 -7.37 31.78 -39.92
CA LEU A 150 -6.27 32.73 -40.14
C LEU A 150 -5.27 32.18 -41.15
N GLU A 151 -4.86 30.91 -41.01
CA GLU A 151 -3.96 30.24 -41.95
C GLU A 151 -4.54 30.20 -43.36
N ARG A 152 -5.84 29.90 -43.51
CA ARG A 152 -6.54 29.95 -44.81
C ARG A 152 -6.61 31.34 -45.43
N ALA A 153 -6.54 32.39 -44.60
CA ALA A 153 -6.45 33.78 -45.07
C ALA A 153 -5.01 34.22 -45.39
N GLY A 154 -4.03 33.31 -45.32
CA GLY A 154 -2.61 33.59 -45.57
C GLY A 154 -1.89 34.26 -44.40
N VAL A 155 -2.48 34.28 -43.21
CA VAL A 155 -1.87 34.87 -42.00
C VAL A 155 -0.94 33.84 -41.34
N ASP A 156 0.30 34.24 -41.04
CA ASP A 156 1.19 33.45 -40.20
C ASP A 156 0.67 33.41 -38.75
N THR A 157 0.41 32.21 -38.24
CA THR A 157 -0.10 31.98 -36.90
C THR A 157 0.98 31.51 -35.92
N SER A 158 2.26 31.55 -36.32
CA SER A 158 3.40 31.16 -35.47
C SER A 158 3.45 31.92 -34.14
N GLY A 159 2.95 33.16 -34.10
CA GLY A 159 2.84 33.98 -32.90
C GLY A 159 1.68 33.63 -31.96
N LEU A 160 0.78 32.71 -32.33
CA LEU A 160 -0.31 32.27 -31.47
C LEU A 160 0.14 31.09 -30.59
N GLN A 161 0.10 31.29 -29.27
CA GLN A 161 0.39 30.22 -28.32
C GLN A 161 -0.82 29.28 -28.18
N ASP A 162 -0.59 27.98 -28.43
CA ASP A 162 -1.58 26.95 -28.17
C ASP A 162 -1.58 26.58 -26.67
N PHE A 163 -2.48 27.22 -25.91
CA PHE A 163 -2.62 27.05 -24.46
C PHE A 163 -3.11 25.65 -24.03
N GLY A 164 -3.62 24.85 -24.96
CA GLY A 164 -4.16 23.52 -24.67
C GLY A 164 -3.24 22.38 -25.08
N ARG A 165 -2.15 22.65 -25.81
CA ARG A 165 -1.37 21.62 -26.51
C ARG A 165 -0.88 20.50 -25.61
N ASP A 166 -0.29 20.83 -24.47
CA ASP A 166 0.34 19.84 -23.59
C ASP A 166 -0.70 18.98 -22.84
N LEU A 167 -1.89 19.53 -22.61
CA LEU A 167 -2.97 18.84 -21.87
C LEU A 167 -3.93 18.09 -22.79
N LEU A 168 -4.25 18.66 -23.95
CA LEU A 168 -5.32 18.22 -24.86
C LEU A 168 -4.80 17.69 -26.19
N GLY A 169 -3.52 17.91 -26.51
CA GLY A 169 -2.93 17.62 -27.82
C GLY A 169 -3.28 18.70 -28.85
N HIS A 170 -3.37 18.34 -30.12
CA HIS A 170 -3.75 19.26 -31.18
C HIS A 170 -5.28 19.43 -31.26
N PRO A 171 -5.79 20.66 -31.44
CA PRO A 171 -7.22 20.88 -31.53
C PRO A 171 -7.79 20.23 -32.79
N ASN A 172 -8.98 19.63 -32.69
CA ASN A 172 -9.67 18.86 -33.73
C ASN A 172 -9.01 17.51 -34.14
N HIS A 173 -7.94 17.06 -33.48
CA HIS A 173 -7.35 15.75 -33.78
C HIS A 173 -8.09 14.61 -33.07
N ARG A 174 -8.51 13.60 -33.85
CA ARG A 174 -9.29 12.44 -33.37
C ARG A 174 -8.48 11.39 -32.60
N THR A 175 -7.17 11.53 -32.59
CA THR A 175 -6.22 10.54 -32.06
C THR A 175 -5.36 11.09 -30.94
N ASP A 176 -5.64 12.32 -30.49
CA ASP A 176 -4.84 12.99 -29.46
C ASP A 176 -5.45 12.83 -28.06
N HIS A 177 -4.75 13.38 -27.06
CA HIS A 177 -5.08 13.24 -25.64
C HIS A 177 -6.54 13.56 -25.31
N ALA A 178 -7.10 14.63 -25.89
CA ALA A 178 -8.51 14.99 -25.71
C ALA A 178 -9.48 13.89 -26.17
N ALA A 179 -9.23 13.27 -27.33
CA ALA A 179 -10.08 12.21 -27.86
C ALA A 179 -9.98 10.93 -27.00
N TYR A 180 -8.77 10.57 -26.56
CA TYR A 180 -8.58 9.44 -25.64
C TYR A 180 -9.28 9.65 -24.30
N ALA A 181 -9.17 10.85 -23.71
CA ALA A 181 -9.81 11.16 -22.44
C ALA A 181 -11.35 11.10 -22.53
N LEU A 182 -11.93 11.60 -23.63
CA LEU A 182 -13.38 11.54 -23.86
C LEU A 182 -13.88 10.10 -24.07
N ARG A 183 -13.15 9.28 -24.84
CA ARG A 183 -13.48 7.85 -25.02
C ARG A 183 -13.36 7.07 -23.72
N TYR A 184 -12.34 7.36 -22.91
CA TYR A 184 -12.21 6.78 -21.57
C TYR A 184 -13.41 7.15 -20.71
N ALA A 185 -13.77 8.43 -20.63
CA ALA A 185 -14.91 8.92 -19.86
C ALA A 185 -16.23 8.25 -20.27
N LEU A 186 -16.44 8.01 -21.58
CA LEU A 186 -17.59 7.26 -22.08
C LEU A 186 -17.55 5.79 -21.67
N ARG A 187 -16.42 5.12 -21.87
CA ARG A 187 -16.24 3.69 -21.55
C ARG A 187 -16.54 3.39 -20.08
N PHE A 188 -16.16 4.29 -19.19
CA PHE A 188 -16.39 4.15 -17.75
C PHE A 188 -17.68 4.82 -17.25
N GLY A 189 -18.52 5.34 -18.17
CA GLY A 189 -19.84 5.89 -17.83
C GLY A 189 -19.81 7.22 -17.07
N HIS A 190 -18.71 7.96 -17.17
CA HIS A 190 -18.59 9.30 -16.58
C HIS A 190 -19.22 10.40 -17.46
N LEU A 191 -19.33 10.16 -18.77
CA LEU A 191 -20.03 11.04 -19.71
C LEU A 191 -21.08 10.26 -20.52
N LYS A 192 -22.08 10.97 -21.06
CA LYS A 192 -22.97 10.43 -22.09
C LYS A 192 -22.43 10.78 -23.47
N PRO A 193 -22.75 10.00 -24.53
CA PRO A 193 -22.36 10.34 -25.90
C PRO A 193 -22.78 11.75 -26.34
N ALA A 194 -23.93 12.23 -25.86
CA ALA A 194 -24.45 13.57 -26.14
C ALA A 194 -23.61 14.71 -25.52
N ASP A 195 -22.80 14.41 -24.50
CA ASP A 195 -21.95 15.39 -23.83
C ASP A 195 -20.61 15.59 -24.57
N VAL A 196 -20.28 14.73 -25.54
CA VAL A 196 -18.99 14.74 -26.22
C VAL A 196 -19.03 15.68 -27.44
N PRO A 197 -18.08 16.62 -27.57
CA PRO A 197 -18.01 17.50 -28.73
C PRO A 197 -17.86 16.71 -30.05
N GLU A 198 -18.57 17.14 -31.08
CA GLU A 198 -18.52 16.50 -32.40
C GLU A 198 -17.07 16.39 -32.92
N GLY A 199 -16.72 15.24 -33.48
CA GLY A 199 -15.38 14.98 -34.01
C GLY A 199 -14.39 14.43 -32.98
N TYR A 200 -14.81 14.12 -31.75
CA TYR A 200 -13.98 13.46 -30.73
C TYR A 200 -14.47 12.05 -30.32
N LEU A 201 -15.49 11.53 -31.03
CA LEU A 201 -15.93 10.15 -30.96
C LEU A 201 -15.13 9.29 -31.95
#